data_AF-W4KGS5-F1
#
_entry.id   AF-W4KGS5-F1
#
_cell.length_a   1.000
_cell.length_b   1.000
_cell.length_c   1.000
_cell.angle_alpha   90.00
_cell.angle_beta   90.00
_cell.angle_gamma   90.00
#
_symmetry.space_group_name_H-M   'P 1'
#
loop_
_entity.id
_entity.type
_entity.pdbx_description
1 polymer ?
#
loop_
_entity_poly.entity_id
_entity_poly.type
_entity_poly.pdbx_seq_one_letter_code
_entity_poly.pdbx_strand_id
1 'polypeptide(L)'
;MMGKPLPNQGRPPPSVRLPPPDISHIFRDPKGNLDAYIVVVKASRVNATAHDHHWLLCWLVAQDASGPVYHELQAVHEATTGLPHLTFWGPRTGYLGGVTRQSLHIPLAKLTPAQRAALDKLSWEIPVMEPDGHWNSRSWLRALLDKAVREGVLARDVCDAALHKANHAYDVIPYVFSLTVQKPERFASIYIIQTLFIRSKVGRRLG
;
A
#
# COMPACT_ATOMS: atom_id res chain seq x y z
N MET A 1 -13.97 -19.65 6.07
CA MET A 1 -13.28 -20.58 5.14
C MET A 1 -12.33 -19.73 4.31
N MET A 2 -11.09 -20.15 4.07
CA MET A 2 -10.26 -19.44 3.09
C MET A 2 -10.81 -19.72 1.69
N GLY A 3 -10.84 -18.72 0.82
CA GLY A 3 -11.21 -18.90 -0.59
C GLY A 3 -10.36 -19.97 -1.30
N LYS A 4 -10.73 -20.32 -2.53
CA LYS A 4 -9.95 -21.23 -3.38
C LYS A 4 -8.88 -20.44 -4.16
N PRO A 5 -7.63 -20.92 -4.29
CA PRO A 5 -6.64 -20.28 -5.16
C PRO A 5 -7.10 -20.21 -6.61
N LEU A 6 -6.93 -19.05 -7.24
CA LEU A 6 -7.19 -18.86 -8.66
C LEU A 6 -6.04 -19.37 -9.52
N PRO A 7 -6.33 -20.00 -10.66
CA PRO A 7 -5.29 -20.39 -11.61
C PRO A 7 -4.56 -19.17 -12.14
N ASN A 8 -3.32 -19.36 -12.57
CA ASN A 8 -2.50 -18.34 -13.23
C ASN A 8 -2.42 -17.00 -12.45
N GLN A 9 -2.50 -17.04 -11.12
CA GLN A 9 -2.46 -15.85 -10.27
C GLN A 9 -3.56 -14.80 -10.58
N GLY A 10 -4.72 -15.27 -11.05
CA GLY A 10 -5.84 -14.40 -11.43
C GLY A 10 -5.56 -13.58 -12.69
N ARG A 11 -4.57 -13.95 -13.51
CA ARG A 11 -4.28 -13.26 -14.78
C ARG A 11 -5.30 -13.68 -15.85
N PRO A 12 -6.00 -12.72 -16.48
CA PRO A 12 -6.86 -13.02 -17.62
C PRO A 12 -6.02 -13.44 -18.84
N PRO A 13 -6.65 -14.06 -19.86
CA PRO A 13 -5.95 -14.34 -21.11
C PRO A 13 -5.49 -13.03 -21.80
N PRO A 14 -4.41 -13.07 -22.60
CA PRO A 14 -3.89 -11.89 -23.31
C PRO A 14 -4.91 -11.17 -24.21
N SER A 15 -5.94 -11.88 -24.68
CA SER A 15 -7.04 -11.31 -25.46
C SER A 15 -7.96 -10.39 -24.66
N VAL A 16 -7.99 -10.52 -23.34
CA VAL A 16 -8.77 -9.67 -22.43
C VAL A 16 -7.90 -8.53 -21.89
N ARG A 17 -6.68 -8.85 -21.45
CA ARG A 17 -5.76 -7.84 -20.96
C ARG A 17 -4.31 -8.30 -21.03
N LEU A 18 -3.45 -7.38 -21.47
CA LEU A 18 -2.00 -7.52 -21.44
C LEU A 18 -1.42 -7.14 -20.06
N PRO A 19 -0.27 -7.71 -19.68
CA PRO A 19 0.43 -7.28 -18.47
C PRO A 19 0.75 -5.79 -18.52
N PRO A 20 0.81 -5.12 -17.35
CA PRO A 20 1.30 -3.75 -17.29
C PRO A 20 2.75 -3.69 -17.78
N PRO A 21 3.20 -2.56 -18.38
CA PRO A 21 4.58 -2.40 -18.80
C PRO A 21 5.57 -2.60 -17.64
N ASP A 22 6.69 -3.26 -17.94
CA ASP A 22 7.84 -3.39 -17.07
C ASP A 22 9.08 -2.77 -17.74
N ILE A 23 9.68 -1.80 -17.06
CA ILE A 23 10.87 -1.07 -17.54
C ILE A 23 12.15 -1.51 -16.82
N SER A 24 12.17 -2.72 -16.22
CA SER A 24 13.33 -3.32 -15.55
C SER A 24 14.56 -3.46 -16.46
N HIS A 25 14.36 -3.54 -17.78
CA HIS A 25 15.45 -3.55 -18.76
C HIS A 25 16.19 -2.20 -18.87
N ILE A 26 15.52 -1.09 -18.55
CA ILE A 26 16.07 0.27 -18.51
C ILE A 26 16.60 0.57 -17.10
N PHE A 27 15.78 0.29 -16.09
CA PHE A 27 16.08 0.55 -14.67
C PHE A 27 16.22 -0.77 -13.92
N ARG A 28 17.43 -1.31 -13.91
CA ARG A 28 17.75 -2.57 -13.21
C ARG A 28 17.79 -2.39 -11.71
N ASP A 29 17.49 -3.44 -10.95
CA ASP A 29 17.65 -3.44 -9.49
C ASP A 29 19.12 -3.17 -9.10
N PRO A 30 19.44 -2.08 -8.37
CA PRO A 30 20.79 -1.76 -7.94
C PRO A 30 21.42 -2.83 -7.05
N LYS A 31 22.75 -3.04 -7.14
CA LYS A 31 23.45 -3.99 -6.26
C LYS A 31 23.57 -3.55 -4.78
N GLY A 32 23.14 -2.34 -4.46
CA GLY A 32 23.20 -1.80 -3.10
C GLY A 32 22.05 -2.26 -2.22
N ASN A 33 22.15 -1.95 -0.92
CA ASN A 33 21.04 -2.09 0.01
C ASN A 33 20.04 -0.95 -0.18
N LEU A 34 18.75 -1.25 -0.26
CA LEU A 34 17.68 -0.29 -0.56
C LEU A 34 16.63 -0.29 0.54
N ASP A 35 16.10 0.90 0.85
CA ASP A 35 14.95 1.00 1.74
C ASP A 35 13.68 0.51 1.02
N ALA A 36 13.00 -0.43 1.65
CA ALA A 36 11.73 -0.97 1.21
C ALA A 36 10.58 -0.42 2.06
N TYR A 37 9.43 -0.25 1.42
CA TYR A 37 8.25 0.40 1.97
C TYR A 37 7.02 -0.43 1.69
N ILE A 38 6.13 -0.53 2.69
CA ILE A 38 4.72 -0.80 2.42
C ILE A 38 4.11 0.52 1.97
N VAL A 39 3.55 0.54 0.77
CA VAL A 39 2.81 1.70 0.26
C VAL A 39 1.33 1.42 0.37
N VAL A 40 0.64 2.28 1.09
CA VAL A 40 -0.82 2.25 1.23
C VAL A 40 -1.39 3.36 0.37
N VAL A 41 -2.22 3.00 -0.59
CA VAL A 41 -2.93 3.91 -1.49
C VAL A 41 -4.36 4.05 -1.00
N LYS A 42 -4.77 5.27 -0.69
CA LYS A 42 -6.15 5.55 -0.28
C LYS A 42 -7.12 5.17 -1.38
N ALA A 43 -8.17 4.42 -1.02
CA ALA A 43 -9.26 4.14 -1.93
C ALA A 43 -10.07 5.42 -2.22
N SER A 44 -10.45 5.63 -3.48
CA SER A 44 -11.10 6.87 -3.92
C SER A 44 -12.59 6.99 -3.55
N ARG A 45 -13.18 5.98 -2.93
CA ARG A 45 -14.63 5.95 -2.60
C ARG A 45 -14.90 6.70 -1.28
N VAL A 46 -16.00 7.44 -1.23
CA VAL A 46 -16.40 8.27 -0.06
C VAL A 46 -16.55 7.45 1.23
N ASN A 47 -17.05 6.21 1.11
CA ASN A 47 -17.25 5.30 2.24
C ASN A 47 -16.21 4.18 2.29
N ALA A 48 -15.03 4.41 1.71
CA ALA A 48 -13.94 3.45 1.79
C ALA A 48 -13.49 3.25 3.24
N THR A 49 -13.32 1.99 3.61
CA THR A 49 -12.71 1.57 4.87
C THR A 49 -11.22 1.30 4.66
N ALA A 50 -10.49 1.06 5.75
CA ALA A 50 -9.10 0.62 5.69
C ALA A 50 -8.92 -0.70 4.90
N HIS A 51 -9.97 -1.52 4.78
CA HIS A 51 -9.96 -2.75 3.97
C HIS A 51 -9.92 -2.45 2.46
N ASP A 52 -10.49 -1.32 2.03
CA ASP A 52 -10.56 -0.96 0.62
C ASP A 52 -9.25 -0.35 0.08
N HIS A 53 -8.34 0.06 0.97
CA HIS A 53 -7.06 0.64 0.56
C HIS A 53 -6.20 -0.38 -0.19
N HIS A 54 -5.51 0.10 -1.21
CA HIS A 54 -4.64 -0.75 -2.01
C HIS A 54 -3.23 -0.76 -1.42
N TRP A 55 -2.70 -1.97 -1.17
CA TRP A 55 -1.40 -2.15 -0.53
C TRP A 55 -0.44 -2.79 -1.51
N LEU A 56 0.81 -2.30 -1.49
CA LEU A 56 1.91 -2.88 -2.26
C LEU A 56 3.22 -2.76 -1.47
N LEU A 57 4.19 -3.61 -1.82
CA LEU A 57 5.57 -3.50 -1.33
C LEU A 57 6.43 -2.93 -2.45
N CYS A 58 7.27 -1.93 -2.17
CA CYS A 58 8.18 -1.39 -3.16
C CYS A 58 9.50 -0.89 -2.58
N TRP A 59 10.49 -0.69 -3.44
CA TRP A 59 11.72 0.05 -3.17
C TRP A 59 12.10 0.92 -4.37
N LEU A 60 12.75 2.06 -4.09
CA LEU A 60 13.19 3.00 -5.12
C LEU A 60 14.42 2.44 -5.83
N VAL A 61 14.35 2.23 -7.14
CA VAL A 61 15.48 1.71 -7.95
C VAL A 61 16.24 2.81 -8.68
N ALA A 62 15.54 3.89 -9.07
CA ALA A 62 16.13 5.01 -9.78
C ALA A 62 15.27 6.27 -9.64
N GLN A 63 15.83 7.41 -10.03
CA GLN A 63 15.09 8.65 -10.24
C GLN A 63 15.60 9.31 -11.52
N ASP A 64 14.69 9.75 -12.38
CA ASP A 64 15.01 10.45 -13.63
C ASP A 64 14.17 11.73 -13.78
N ALA A 65 14.19 12.33 -14.97
CA ALA A 65 13.41 13.53 -15.28
C ALA A 65 11.88 13.29 -15.25
N SER A 66 11.43 12.05 -15.40
CA SER A 66 10.02 11.64 -15.37
C SER A 66 9.53 11.36 -13.94
N GLY A 67 10.45 11.05 -13.02
CA GLY A 67 10.18 10.92 -11.59
C GLY A 67 10.86 9.71 -10.94
N PRO A 68 10.42 9.33 -9.73
CA PRO A 68 10.94 8.15 -9.05
C PRO A 68 10.45 6.85 -9.71
N VAL A 69 11.39 5.93 -9.94
CA VAL A 69 11.14 4.59 -10.48
C VAL A 69 11.25 3.59 -9.36
N TYR A 70 10.22 2.77 -9.20
CA TYR A 70 10.13 1.76 -8.15
C TYR A 70 10.12 0.37 -8.74
N HIS A 71 10.69 -0.57 -8.00
CA HIS A 71 10.35 -1.98 -8.14
C HIS A 71 9.25 -2.32 -7.15
N GLU A 72 8.24 -3.07 -7.57
CA GLU A 72 7.01 -3.26 -6.82
C GLU A 72 6.44 -4.67 -6.91
N LEU A 73 5.84 -5.09 -5.80
CA LEU A 73 5.14 -6.36 -5.61
C LEU A 73 3.71 -6.05 -5.18
N GLN A 74 2.73 -6.37 -6.02
CA GLN A 74 1.33 -6.11 -5.75
C GLN A 74 0.35 -7.04 -6.48
N ALA A 75 -0.67 -7.49 -5.76
CA ALA A 75 -1.89 -8.01 -6.34
C ALA A 75 -2.92 -6.89 -6.47
N VAL A 76 -3.50 -6.67 -7.66
CA VAL A 76 -4.34 -5.50 -7.98
C VAL A 76 -5.76 -5.90 -8.39
N HIS A 77 -6.75 -5.08 -8.05
CA HIS A 77 -8.07 -5.18 -8.67
C HIS A 77 -8.07 -4.45 -10.02
N GLU A 78 -8.35 -5.18 -11.09
CA GLU A 78 -8.32 -4.63 -12.43
C GLU A 78 -9.67 -3.99 -12.80
N ALA A 79 -9.82 -2.70 -12.45
CA ALA A 79 -11.07 -1.97 -12.68
C ALA A 79 -11.55 -2.00 -14.14
N THR A 80 -10.62 -2.07 -15.11
CA THR A 80 -10.97 -2.03 -16.54
C THR A 80 -11.37 -3.39 -17.12
N THR A 81 -11.08 -4.51 -16.45
CA THR A 81 -11.46 -5.84 -16.94
C THR A 81 -12.80 -6.30 -16.40
N GLY A 82 -13.33 -5.63 -15.37
CA GLY A 82 -14.54 -6.06 -14.67
C GLY A 82 -14.38 -7.36 -13.87
N LEU A 83 -13.14 -7.85 -13.70
CA LEU A 83 -12.90 -9.07 -12.93
C LEU A 83 -13.14 -8.81 -11.44
N PRO A 84 -13.91 -9.68 -10.75
CA PRO A 84 -14.25 -9.47 -9.34
C PRO A 84 -13.10 -9.86 -8.38
N HIS A 85 -11.96 -10.32 -8.89
CA HIS A 85 -10.81 -10.80 -8.12
C HIS A 85 -9.57 -9.93 -8.32
N LEU A 86 -8.54 -10.17 -7.51
CA LEU A 86 -7.22 -9.59 -7.72
C LEU A 86 -6.49 -10.25 -8.91
N THR A 87 -5.43 -9.63 -9.37
CA THR A 87 -4.48 -10.20 -10.32
C THR A 87 -3.06 -9.88 -9.84
N PHE A 88 -2.20 -10.90 -9.79
CA PHE A 88 -0.76 -10.71 -9.58
C PHE A 88 -0.04 -10.95 -10.91
N TRP A 89 0.48 -9.87 -11.50
CA TRP A 89 1.18 -9.92 -12.79
C TRP A 89 2.62 -10.41 -12.69
N GLY A 90 3.21 -10.34 -11.49
CA GLY A 90 4.61 -10.57 -11.22
C GLY A 90 5.29 -9.33 -10.63
N PRO A 91 6.53 -9.48 -10.13
CA PRO A 91 7.40 -8.35 -9.82
C PRO A 91 7.60 -7.48 -11.06
N ARG A 92 7.58 -6.15 -10.89
CA ARG A 92 7.81 -5.22 -12.00
C ARG A 92 8.50 -3.95 -11.55
N THR A 93 9.22 -3.33 -12.49
CA THR A 93 9.79 -2.00 -12.31
C THR A 93 9.00 -0.99 -13.13
N GLY A 94 8.65 0.15 -12.52
CA GLY A 94 7.93 1.22 -13.20
C GLY A 94 7.77 2.48 -12.37
N TYR A 95 7.18 3.48 -13.00
CA TYR A 95 6.72 4.67 -12.29
C TYR A 95 5.47 4.30 -11.50
N LEU A 96 5.47 4.55 -10.19
CA LEU A 96 4.23 4.65 -9.43
C LEU A 96 3.55 5.92 -9.97
N GLY A 97 2.55 5.78 -10.85
CA GLY A 97 1.91 6.90 -11.54
C GLY A 97 1.23 7.92 -10.60
N GLY A 98 0.12 8.54 -11.03
CA GLY A 98 -0.64 9.51 -10.20
C GLY A 98 -1.10 8.98 -8.82
N VAL A 99 -0.98 7.68 -8.59
CA VAL A 99 -1.19 6.93 -7.35
C VAL A 99 -0.34 7.46 -6.19
N THR A 100 0.84 8.04 -6.46
CA THR A 100 1.75 8.57 -5.41
C THR A 100 1.21 9.79 -4.67
N ARG A 101 0.31 10.58 -5.28
CA ARG A 101 -0.16 11.83 -4.65
C ARG A 101 -1.03 11.60 -3.42
N GLN A 102 -1.60 10.40 -3.26
CA GLN A 102 -2.47 10.04 -2.14
C GLN A 102 -1.99 8.78 -1.42
N SER A 103 -0.72 8.40 -1.57
CA SER A 103 -0.15 7.23 -0.92
C SER A 103 0.67 7.59 0.31
N LEU A 104 0.73 6.66 1.27
CA LEU A 104 1.61 6.72 2.42
C LEU A 104 2.68 5.64 2.30
N HIS A 105 3.93 6.05 2.46
CA HIS A 105 5.10 5.18 2.39
C HIS A 105 5.51 4.83 3.81
N ILE A 106 5.31 3.58 4.20
CA ILE A 106 5.59 3.10 5.54
C ILE A 106 6.89 2.30 5.48
N PRO A 107 7.98 2.76 6.14
CA PRO A 107 9.24 2.04 6.13
C PRO A 107 9.05 0.62 6.65
N LEU A 108 9.56 -0.35 5.90
CA LEU A 108 9.63 -1.75 6.29
C LEU A 108 11.04 -2.06 6.77
N ALA A 109 12.01 -2.12 5.86
CA ALA A 109 13.38 -2.52 6.15
C ALA A 109 14.34 -2.03 5.08
N LYS A 110 15.64 -2.01 5.41
CA LYS A 110 16.70 -1.86 4.41
C LYS A 110 17.13 -3.24 3.90
N LEU A 111 16.80 -3.54 2.65
CA LEU A 111 16.96 -4.86 2.05
C LEU A 111 18.25 -4.97 1.24
N THR A 112 18.96 -6.08 1.42
CA THR A 112 20.05 -6.51 0.53
C THR A 112 19.52 -7.00 -0.82
N PRO A 113 20.36 -7.06 -1.88
CA PRO A 113 19.94 -7.64 -3.16
C PRO A 113 19.41 -9.07 -3.05
N ALA A 114 20.03 -9.89 -2.20
CA ALA A 114 19.60 -11.27 -1.97
C ALA A 114 18.18 -11.33 -1.33
N GLN A 115 17.89 -10.46 -0.37
CA GLN A 115 16.54 -10.39 0.23
C GLN A 115 15.48 -9.93 -0.78
N ARG A 116 15.81 -8.97 -1.65
CA ARG A 116 14.88 -8.50 -2.69
C ARG A 116 14.58 -9.57 -3.72
N ALA A 117 15.61 -10.25 -4.24
CA ALA A 117 15.44 -11.39 -5.13
C ALA A 117 14.65 -12.54 -4.46
N ALA A 118 14.85 -12.76 -3.16
CA ALA A 118 14.06 -13.72 -2.40
C ALA A 118 12.58 -13.32 -2.32
N LEU A 119 12.27 -12.04 -2.05
CA LEU A 119 10.89 -11.54 -2.04
C LEU A 119 10.21 -11.68 -3.40
N ASP A 120 10.92 -11.39 -4.50
CA ASP A 120 10.42 -11.60 -5.87
C ASP A 120 10.04 -13.07 -6.09
N LYS A 121 10.93 -14.00 -5.69
CA LYS A 121 10.64 -15.43 -5.79
C LYS A 121 9.44 -15.84 -4.94
N LEU A 122 9.40 -15.40 -3.67
CA LEU A 122 8.31 -15.74 -2.75
C LEU A 122 6.97 -15.18 -3.19
N SER A 123 6.95 -14.04 -3.88
CA SER A 123 5.71 -13.42 -4.37
C SER A 123 4.95 -14.31 -5.36
N TRP A 124 5.66 -15.12 -6.16
CA TRP A 124 5.04 -16.10 -7.07
C TRP A 124 4.36 -17.26 -6.35
N GLU A 125 4.74 -17.53 -5.10
CA GLU A 125 4.20 -18.60 -4.29
C GLU A 125 2.96 -18.18 -3.50
N ILE A 126 2.66 -16.87 -3.42
CA ILE A 126 1.47 -16.37 -2.74
C ILE A 126 0.30 -16.42 -3.72
N PRO A 127 -0.72 -17.26 -3.48
CA PRO A 127 -1.84 -17.37 -4.38
C PRO A 127 -2.70 -16.11 -4.33
N VAL A 128 -3.20 -15.70 -5.48
CA VAL A 128 -4.42 -14.92 -5.55
C VAL A 128 -5.62 -15.84 -5.37
N MET A 129 -6.58 -15.42 -4.55
CA MET A 129 -7.74 -16.24 -4.16
C MET A 129 -9.01 -15.76 -4.87
N GLU A 130 -9.97 -16.67 -5.00
CA GLU A 130 -11.34 -16.34 -5.39
C GLU A 130 -11.93 -15.27 -4.44
N PRO A 131 -12.79 -14.36 -4.93
CA PRO A 131 -13.37 -13.32 -4.10
C PRO A 131 -14.31 -13.93 -3.05
N ASP A 132 -13.93 -13.83 -1.78
CA ASP A 132 -14.74 -14.22 -0.63
C ASP A 132 -15.20 -13.01 0.20
N GLY A 133 -14.99 -11.80 -0.34
CA GLY A 133 -15.23 -10.51 0.33
C GLY A 133 -14.18 -10.14 1.39
N HIS A 134 -13.23 -11.03 1.70
CA HIS A 134 -12.22 -10.83 2.73
C HIS A 134 -10.81 -10.72 2.13
N TRP A 135 -10.49 -11.56 1.14
CA TRP A 135 -9.22 -11.56 0.43
C TRP A 135 -9.06 -10.33 -0.47
N ASN A 136 -8.03 -9.54 -0.19
CA ASN A 136 -7.72 -8.29 -0.88
C ASN A 136 -6.19 -8.09 -0.96
N SER A 137 -5.72 -6.97 -1.54
CA SER A 137 -4.28 -6.72 -1.70
C SER A 137 -3.53 -6.65 -0.37
N ARG A 138 -4.18 -6.15 0.70
CA ARG A 138 -3.66 -6.22 2.07
C ARG A 138 -3.45 -7.66 2.56
N SER A 139 -4.39 -8.55 2.30
CA SER A 139 -4.30 -9.97 2.69
C SER A 139 -3.18 -10.69 1.94
N TRP A 140 -3.08 -10.43 0.63
CA TRP A 140 -1.98 -10.95 -0.19
C TRP A 140 -0.61 -10.47 0.31
N LEU A 141 -0.46 -9.17 0.60
CA LEU A 141 0.80 -8.63 1.11
C LEU A 141 1.15 -9.19 2.49
N ARG A 142 0.16 -9.35 3.39
CA ARG A 142 0.39 -9.99 4.68
C ARG A 142 0.90 -11.42 4.53
N ALA A 143 0.30 -12.21 3.63
CA ALA A 143 0.74 -13.57 3.35
C ALA A 143 2.18 -13.62 2.79
N LEU A 144 2.55 -12.67 1.93
CA LEU A 144 3.93 -12.51 1.46
C LEU A 144 4.90 -12.24 2.61
N LEU A 145 4.59 -11.27 3.48
CA LEU A 145 5.45 -10.92 4.61
C LEU A 145 5.55 -12.08 5.62
N ASP A 146 4.45 -12.77 5.91
CA ASP A 146 4.47 -13.96 6.78
C ASP A 146 5.32 -15.09 6.22
N LYS A 147 5.29 -15.30 4.91
CA LYS A 147 6.17 -16.27 4.24
C LYS A 147 7.62 -15.79 4.28
N ALA A 148 7.91 -14.53 3.99
CA ALA A 148 9.25 -13.96 4.08
C ALA A 148 9.86 -14.10 5.48
N VAL A 149 9.05 -13.96 6.54
CA VAL A 149 9.51 -14.21 7.93
C VAL A 149 9.81 -15.69 8.16
N ARG A 150 8.94 -16.60 7.72
CA ARG A 150 9.17 -18.06 7.86
C ARG A 150 10.45 -18.52 7.14
N GLU A 151 10.76 -17.92 6.00
CA GLU A 151 11.96 -18.23 5.19
C GLU A 151 13.21 -17.44 5.65
N GLY A 152 13.12 -16.67 6.74
CA GLY A 152 14.25 -15.90 7.29
C GLY A 152 14.69 -14.71 6.43
N VAL A 153 13.88 -14.27 5.47
CA VAL A 153 14.18 -13.12 4.60
C VAL A 153 13.97 -11.80 5.35
N LEU A 154 12.95 -11.74 6.21
CA LEU A 154 12.59 -10.58 7.02
C LEU A 154 12.41 -10.98 8.49
N ALA A 155 12.62 -10.03 9.41
CA ALA A 155 12.37 -10.23 10.82
C ALA A 155 10.88 -10.02 11.15
N ARG A 156 10.35 -10.85 12.06
CA ARG A 156 8.92 -10.83 12.47
C ARG A 156 8.49 -9.47 13.01
N ASP A 157 9.26 -8.94 13.95
CA ASP A 157 9.02 -7.68 14.64
C ASP A 157 8.95 -6.48 13.68
N VAL A 158 9.84 -6.46 12.69
CA VAL A 158 9.86 -5.45 11.63
C VAL A 158 8.60 -5.51 10.78
N CYS A 159 8.18 -6.71 10.36
CA CYS A 159 6.95 -6.89 9.60
C CYS A 159 5.70 -6.50 10.41
N ASP A 160 5.62 -6.92 11.67
CA ASP A 160 4.47 -6.64 12.53
C ASP A 160 4.31 -5.13 12.80
N ALA A 161 5.43 -4.43 13.06
CA ALA A 161 5.43 -2.98 13.25
C ALA A 161 4.99 -2.22 11.98
N ALA A 162 5.48 -2.62 10.81
CA ALA A 162 5.09 -2.01 9.53
C ALA A 162 3.62 -2.28 9.20
N LEU A 163 3.14 -3.52 9.38
CA LEU A 163 1.75 -3.90 9.17
C LEU A 163 0.80 -3.16 10.12
N HIS A 164 1.19 -3.00 11.39
CA HIS A 164 0.41 -2.23 12.36
C HIS A 164 0.23 -0.79 11.88
N LYS A 165 1.32 -0.10 11.52
CA LYS A 165 1.25 1.26 10.96
C LYS A 165 0.40 1.32 9.68
N ALA A 166 0.51 0.34 8.80
CA ALA A 166 -0.24 0.30 7.55
C ALA A 166 -1.75 0.13 7.76
N ASN A 167 -2.17 -0.63 8.77
CA ASN A 167 -3.59 -0.74 9.14
C ASN A 167 -4.19 0.59 9.60
N HIS A 168 -3.36 1.50 10.10
CA HIS A 168 -3.76 2.79 10.64
C HIS A 168 -3.35 3.98 9.76
N ALA A 169 -2.94 3.74 8.51
CA ALA A 169 -2.34 4.76 7.64
C ALA A 169 -3.22 6.01 7.48
N TYR A 170 -4.55 5.88 7.60
CA TYR A 170 -5.49 7.01 7.52
C TYR A 170 -6.43 7.13 8.71
N ASP A 171 -6.10 6.51 9.85
CA ASP A 171 -6.95 6.54 11.05
C ASP A 171 -6.85 7.87 11.83
N VAL A 172 -6.16 8.87 11.28
CA VAL A 172 -6.06 10.20 11.86
C VAL A 172 -7.19 11.12 11.39
N ILE A 173 -8.21 11.18 12.26
CA ILE A 173 -9.15 12.24 12.68
C ILE A 173 -8.73 13.69 12.26
N PRO A 174 -9.70 14.61 11.99
CA PRO A 174 -9.49 15.95 11.44
C PRO A 174 -8.31 16.71 12.03
N TYR A 175 -7.52 17.32 11.14
CA TYR A 175 -6.51 18.33 11.44
C TYR A 175 -7.05 19.33 12.48
N VAL A 176 -6.55 19.23 13.73
CA VAL A 176 -6.33 20.44 14.52
C VAL A 176 -5.08 21.06 13.91
N PHE A 177 -5.27 22.12 13.12
CA PHE A 177 -4.17 22.99 12.73
C PHE A 177 -3.58 23.60 14.01
N SER A 178 -2.50 23.01 14.52
CA SER A 178 -1.59 23.76 15.40
C SER A 178 -0.81 24.69 14.50
N LEU A 179 -1.35 25.90 14.27
CA LEU A 179 -0.57 27.02 13.77
C LEU A 179 0.48 27.34 14.83
N THR A 180 1.71 26.88 14.65
CA THR A 180 2.85 27.44 15.36
C THR A 180 3.05 28.86 14.84
N VAL A 181 2.44 29.82 15.53
CA VAL A 181 2.65 31.25 15.28
C VAL A 181 4.09 31.59 15.67
N GLN A 182 4.94 31.78 14.67
CA GLN A 182 6.15 32.57 14.85
C GLN A 182 5.69 34.00 15.15
N LYS A 183 5.87 34.46 16.39
CA LYS A 183 5.58 35.84 16.82
C LYS A 183 6.18 36.84 15.82
N PRO A 184 5.38 37.72 15.20
CA PRO A 184 5.84 39.06 14.87
C PRO A 184 5.62 39.91 16.11
N GLU A 185 6.68 40.54 16.59
CA GLU A 185 6.54 41.59 17.58
C GLU A 185 5.64 42.70 17.01
N ARG A 186 4.62 43.07 17.78
CA ARG A 186 3.69 44.19 17.57
C ARG A 186 2.58 43.89 16.55
N PHE A 187 1.39 43.61 17.07
CA PHE A 187 0.10 44.26 16.79
C PHE A 187 -1.01 43.35 17.31
N ALA A 188 -1.90 43.91 18.13
CA ALA A 188 -3.00 43.18 18.74
C ALA A 188 -4.09 42.87 17.71
N SER A 189 -4.45 41.59 17.58
CA SER A 189 -5.68 41.16 16.90
C SER A 189 -6.32 40.01 17.67
N ILE A 190 -7.60 40.21 18.00
CA ILE A 190 -8.49 39.23 18.64
C ILE A 190 -8.84 38.15 17.61
N TYR A 191 -8.68 36.87 17.97
CA TYR A 191 -9.13 35.74 17.15
C TYR A 191 -10.29 35.01 17.83
N ILE A 192 -11.41 34.87 17.11
CA ILE A 192 -12.53 34.01 17.48
C ILE A 192 -12.24 32.60 16.97
N ILE A 193 -12.14 31.63 17.87
CA ILE A 193 -12.04 30.20 17.53
C ILE A 193 -13.45 29.67 17.32
N GLN A 194 -13.80 29.29 16.09
CA GLN A 194 -15.03 28.53 15.82
C GLN A 194 -14.71 27.03 15.83
N THR A 195 -15.06 26.36 16.92
CA THR A 195 -14.97 24.90 17.05
C THR A 195 -16.24 24.26 16.45
N LEU A 196 -16.11 23.52 15.35
CA LEU A 196 -17.20 22.70 14.83
C LEU A 196 -17.23 21.35 15.60
N PHE A 197 -18.16 21.23 16.55
CA PHE A 197 -18.44 19.95 17.22
C PHE A 197 -19.41 19.11 16.38
N ILE A 198 -18.95 18.00 15.81
CA ILE A 198 -19.86 16.95 15.31
C ILE A 198 -20.21 16.06 16.51
N ARG A 199 -21.40 16.25 17.10
CA ARG A 199 -21.94 15.33 18.09
C ARG A 199 -22.38 14.03 17.40
N SER A 200 -21.76 12.90 17.73
CA SER A 200 -22.37 11.60 17.49
C SER A 200 -23.54 11.42 18.48
N LYS A 201 -24.74 11.15 17.95
CA LYS A 201 -25.90 10.78 18.77
C LYS A 201 -25.77 9.30 19.14
N VAL A 202 -25.44 9.01 20.39
CA VAL A 202 -25.68 7.70 21.01
C VAL A 202 -26.37 7.91 22.37
N GLY A 203 -27.53 7.29 22.53
CA GLY A 203 -28.37 7.20 23.76
C GLY A 203 -29.83 7.07 23.33
N ARG A 204 -30.57 5.94 23.46
CA ARG A 204 -30.97 5.18 24.69
C ARG A 204 -31.20 6.13 25.87
N ARG A 205 -32.30 6.12 26.63
CA ARG A 205 -33.48 5.24 26.75
C ARG A 205 -34.45 5.95 27.74
N LEU A 206 -35.72 5.52 27.75
CA LEU A 206 -36.67 5.48 28.88
C LEU A 206 -37.32 6.79 29.38
N GLY A 207 -38.63 6.67 29.56
CA GLY A 207 -39.59 7.63 30.10
C GLY A 207 -40.98 7.13 29.71
#